data_AF-A0A7S1ZI15-F1
#
_entry.id   AF-A0A7S1ZI15-F1
#
_cell.length_a   1.000
_cell.length_b   1.000
_cell.length_c   1.000
_cell.angle_alpha   90.00
_cell.angle_beta   90.00
_cell.angle_gamma   90.00
#
_symmetry.space_group_name_H-M   'P 1'
#
loop_
_entity.id
_entity.type
_entity.pdbx_description
1 polymer ?
#
loop_
_entity_poly.entity_id
_entity_poly.type
_entity_poly.pdbx_seq_one_letter_code
_entity_poly.pdbx_strand_id
1 'polypeptide(L)'
;GGGGGGGGGRGAGGGGGDDAPKICICVRKRPVSSKERDRRDHDSVTVLHPTVHVHSAKLKVDGITKYLDHNSFRFDQTFDERSGTEDVYAHAVRPLVDFAA
;
A
#
# COMPACT_ATOMS: atom_id res chain seq x y z
N GLY A 1 -5.71 -21.24 -53.52
CA GLY A 1 -7.14 -21.48 -53.36
C GLY A 1 -7.46 -21.58 -51.88
N GLY A 2 -8.53 -20.90 -51.45
CA GLY A 2 -9.16 -20.99 -50.13
C GLY A 2 -8.34 -20.45 -48.96
N GLY A 3 -8.82 -19.60 -48.05
CA GLY A 3 -10.17 -19.12 -47.80
C GLY A 3 -10.38 -18.99 -46.28
N GLY A 4 -11.00 -17.88 -45.84
CA GLY A 4 -11.60 -17.67 -44.52
C GLY A 4 -10.64 -17.24 -43.40
N GLY A 5 -10.95 -16.30 -42.51
CA GLY A 5 -12.21 -15.64 -42.18
C GLY A 5 -12.23 -15.27 -40.69
N GLY A 6 -12.96 -14.20 -40.32
CA GLY A 6 -13.36 -13.86 -38.95
C GLY A 6 -12.31 -13.04 -38.19
N GLY A 7 -12.57 -11.78 -37.83
CA GLY A 7 -13.61 -11.34 -36.89
C GLY A 7 -12.94 -11.17 -35.52
N GLY A 8 -12.66 -9.96 -35.03
CA GLY A 8 -13.68 -9.07 -34.48
C GLY A 8 -13.85 -9.37 -33.00
N GLY A 9 -13.32 -8.52 -32.12
CA GLY A 9 -13.52 -8.68 -30.68
C GLY A 9 -12.58 -7.86 -29.81
N ARG A 10 -12.77 -6.54 -29.76
CA ARG A 10 -12.29 -5.71 -28.66
C ARG A 10 -13.01 -6.17 -27.39
N GLY A 11 -12.31 -6.88 -26.51
CA GLY A 11 -12.78 -7.14 -25.15
C GLY A 11 -12.70 -5.87 -24.33
N ALA A 12 -13.72 -5.03 -24.41
CA ALA A 12 -14.00 -4.01 -23.41
C ALA A 12 -14.62 -4.73 -22.19
N GLY A 13 -13.77 -5.13 -21.25
CA GLY A 13 -14.20 -5.62 -19.94
C GLY A 13 -14.60 -4.45 -19.05
N GLY A 14 -15.74 -3.81 -19.36
CA GLY A 14 -16.42 -2.89 -18.44
C GLY A 14 -17.10 -3.69 -17.35
N GLY A 15 -16.38 -3.98 -16.27
CA GLY A 15 -16.93 -4.56 -15.04
C GLY A 15 -17.22 -3.47 -14.01
N GLY A 16 -18.18 -2.59 -14.30
CA GLY A 16 -18.73 -1.65 -13.31
C GLY A 16 -19.70 -2.41 -12.42
N GLY A 17 -19.19 -3.04 -11.37
CA GLY A 17 -20.00 -3.64 -10.32
C GLY A 17 -20.04 -2.73 -9.10
N ASP A 18 -21.24 -2.44 -8.61
CA ASP A 18 -21.58 -1.65 -7.42
C ASP A 18 -21.04 -2.22 -6.08
N ASP A 19 -20.05 -3.11 -6.11
CA ASP A 19 -19.43 -3.79 -4.96
C ASP A 19 -18.07 -3.17 -4.55
N ALA A 20 -17.69 -2.03 -5.12
CA ALA A 20 -16.51 -1.31 -4.66
C ALA A 20 -16.72 -0.83 -3.20
N PRO A 21 -15.74 -1.03 -2.31
CA PRO A 21 -15.87 -0.62 -0.91
C PRO A 21 -16.10 0.90 -0.84
N LYS A 22 -17.19 1.30 -0.18
CA LYS A 22 -17.60 2.71 -0.03
C LYS A 22 -16.59 3.56 0.75
N ILE A 23 -15.71 2.91 1.50
CA ILE A 23 -14.62 3.53 2.27
C ILE A 23 -13.36 2.76 1.91
N CYS A 24 -12.32 3.47 1.47
CA CYS A 24 -11.00 2.91 1.19
C CYS A 24 -9.98 3.51 2.18
N ILE A 25 -9.36 2.66 2.98
CA ILE A 25 -8.34 3.04 3.95
C ILE A 25 -6.96 2.87 3.31
N CYS A 26 -6.29 4.00 3.09
CA CYS A 26 -4.95 4.06 2.53
C CYS A 26 -3.92 4.44 3.61
N VAL A 27 -2.78 3.74 3.66
CA VAL A 27 -1.67 4.06 4.57
C VAL A 27 -0.38 4.27 3.78
N ARG A 28 0.33 5.38 4.04
CA ARG A 28 1.62 5.68 3.42
C ARG A 28 2.71 5.81 4.47
N LYS A 29 3.78 5.03 4.33
CA LYS A 29 5.01 5.21 5.10
C LYS A 29 5.90 6.25 4.41
N ARG A 30 6.49 7.16 5.20
CA ARG A 30 7.49 8.11 4.70
C ARG A 30 8.90 7.51 4.71
N PRO A 31 9.79 7.93 3.80
CA PRO A 31 11.20 7.64 3.94
C PRO A 31 11.80 8.23 5.21
N VAL A 32 12.83 7.55 5.72
CA VAL A 32 13.70 8.06 6.78
C VAL A 32 14.44 9.29 6.28
N SER A 33 14.38 10.39 7.01
CA SER A 33 15.07 11.62 6.66
C SER A 33 16.57 11.53 6.90
N SER A 34 17.35 12.40 6.25
CA SER A 34 18.81 12.45 6.47
C SER A 34 19.17 12.68 7.94
N LYS A 35 18.44 13.56 8.63
CA LYS A 35 18.69 13.87 10.06
C LYS A 35 18.50 12.65 10.97
N GLU A 36 17.49 11.83 10.70
CA GLU A 36 17.24 10.59 11.44
C GLU A 36 18.33 9.56 11.17
N ARG A 37 18.79 9.46 9.93
CA ARG A 37 19.90 8.58 9.55
C ARG A 37 21.22 9.01 10.20
N ASP A 38 21.48 10.31 10.29
CA ASP A 38 22.66 10.87 10.96
C ASP A 38 22.65 10.58 12.47
N ARG A 39 21.47 10.60 13.09
CA ARG A 39 21.24 10.20 14.48
C ARG A 39 21.25 8.69 14.71
N ARG A 40 21.32 7.89 13.65
CA ARG A 40 21.17 6.42 13.69
C ARG A 40 19.85 5.97 14.30
N ASP A 41 18.79 6.76 14.09
CA ASP A 41 17.45 6.38 14.50
C ASP A 41 17.00 5.16 13.67
N HIS A 42 16.39 4.17 14.33
CA HIS A 42 15.97 2.93 13.68
C HIS A 42 14.62 3.09 12.99
N ASP A 43 14.50 2.52 11.78
CA ASP A 43 13.22 2.40 11.09
C ASP A 43 12.40 1.25 11.69
N SER A 44 11.30 1.59 12.35
CA SER A 44 10.45 0.66 13.10
C SER A 44 9.19 0.25 12.35
N VAL A 45 9.04 0.58 11.07
CA VAL A 45 7.86 0.23 10.29
C VAL A 45 8.27 -0.50 9.02
N THR A 46 7.64 -1.62 8.69
CA THR A 46 7.83 -2.32 7.42
C THR A 46 6.50 -2.38 6.68
N VAL A 47 6.48 -2.03 5.40
CA VAL A 47 5.29 -2.14 4.55
C VAL A 47 5.48 -3.31 3.59
N LEU A 48 4.53 -4.24 3.63
CA LEU A 48 4.41 -5.38 2.72
C LEU A 48 2.97 -5.43 2.23
N HIS A 49 2.70 -4.75 1.12
CA HIS A 49 1.34 -4.51 0.67
C HIS A 49 0.50 -5.81 0.62
N PRO A 50 -0.71 -5.84 1.24
CA PRO A 50 -1.46 -4.71 1.85
C PRO A 50 -1.32 -4.59 3.38
N THR A 51 -0.24 -5.10 3.96
CA THR A 51 0.02 -5.14 5.40
C THR A 51 1.14 -4.19 5.81
N VAL A 52 0.98 -3.56 6.98
CA VAL A 52 2.01 -2.75 7.63
C VAL A 52 2.36 -3.39 8.97
N HIS A 53 3.65 -3.55 9.22
CA HIS A 53 4.21 -4.07 10.45
C HIS A 53 4.86 -2.95 11.24
N VAL A 54 4.53 -2.82 12.52
CA VAL A 54 5.18 -1.90 13.47
C VAL A 54 6.01 -2.73 14.44
N HIS A 55 7.31 -2.49 14.46
CA HIS A 55 8.31 -3.19 15.26
C HIS A 55 8.57 -2.42 16.55
N SER A 56 7.97 -2.85 17.66
CA SER A 56 8.18 -2.26 18.98
C SER A 56 9.35 -2.94 19.68
N ALA A 57 10.44 -2.21 19.93
CA ALA A 57 11.53 -2.69 20.77
C ALA A 57 11.10 -2.67 22.25
N LYS A 58 11.07 -3.84 22.88
CA LYS A 58 10.66 -4.04 24.27
C LYS A 58 11.74 -4.76 25.07
N LEU A 59 11.64 -4.65 26.38
CA LEU A 59 12.51 -5.31 27.36
C LEU A 59 11.64 -6.28 28.17
N LYS A 60 12.12 -7.50 28.40
CA LYS A 60 11.43 -8.44 29.30
C LYS A 60 11.53 -7.95 30.74
N VAL A 61 10.72 -8.55 31.62
CA VAL A 61 10.68 -8.23 33.05
C VAL A 61 12.03 -8.45 33.73
N ASP A 62 12.88 -9.32 33.18
CA ASP A 62 14.26 -9.54 33.63
C ASP A 62 15.18 -8.32 33.47
N GLY A 63 14.73 -7.26 32.79
CA GLY A 63 15.47 -6.00 32.65
C GLY A 63 16.67 -6.06 31.72
N ILE A 64 16.92 -7.19 31.05
CA ILE A 64 18.11 -7.39 30.20
C ILE A 64 17.79 -8.02 28.85
N THR A 65 16.75 -8.85 28.74
CA THR A 65 16.41 -9.52 27.49
C THR A 65 15.59 -8.60 26.60
N LYS A 66 16.21 -8.16 25.50
CA LYS A 66 15.55 -7.38 24.45
C LYS A 66 14.74 -8.30 23.54
N TYR A 67 13.58 -7.82 23.09
CA TYR A 67 12.79 -8.49 22.06
C TYR A 67 12.05 -7.46 21.20
N LEU A 68 11.63 -7.87 20.01
CA LEU A 68 10.72 -7.09 19.17
C LEU A 68 9.32 -7.66 19.27
N ASP A 69 8.35 -6.78 19.51
CA ASP A 69 6.94 -7.08 19.39
C ASP A 69 6.43 -6.51 18.06
N HIS A 70 5.82 -7.37 17.24
CA HIS A 70 5.43 -7.03 15.87
C HIS A 70 3.91 -6.92 15.77
N ASN A 71 3.42 -5.68 15.69
CA ASN A 71 2.00 -5.45 15.44
C ASN A 71 1.74 -5.31 13.94
N SER A 72 0.82 -6.11 13.41
CA SER A 72 0.56 -6.20 11.96
C SER A 72 -0.86 -5.73 11.66
N PHE A 73 -0.98 -4.77 10.74
CA PHE A 73 -2.24 -4.16 10.33
C PHE A 73 -2.46 -4.37 8.84
N ARG A 74 -3.65 -4.78 8.45
CA ARG A 74 -4.05 -4.92 7.05
C ARG A 74 -4.96 -3.76 6.65
N PHE A 75 -4.70 -3.15 5.51
CA PHE A 75 -5.48 -2.03 4.97
C PHE A 75 -5.91 -2.32 3.53
N ASP A 76 -6.70 -1.44 2.93
CA ASP A 76 -7.12 -1.59 1.53
C ASP A 76 -5.96 -1.30 0.59
N GLN A 77 -5.19 -0.24 0.86
CA GLN A 77 -3.97 0.11 0.13
C GLN A 77 -2.88 0.56 1.09
N THR A 78 -1.65 0.12 0.82
CA THR A 78 -0.46 0.53 1.59
C THR A 78 0.67 0.90 0.64
N PHE A 79 1.40 1.95 1.00
CA PHE A 79 2.49 2.55 0.23
C PHE A 79 3.75 2.62 1.08
N ASP A 80 4.87 2.15 0.53
CA ASP A 80 6.17 2.13 1.18
C ASP A 80 6.93 3.47 0.99
N GLU A 81 8.16 3.54 1.49
CA GLU A 81 8.99 4.74 1.35
C GLU A 81 9.37 5.10 -0.09
N ARG A 82 9.27 4.15 -1.01
CA ARG A 82 9.64 4.32 -2.42
C ARG A 82 8.47 4.80 -3.27
N SER A 83 7.26 4.72 -2.73
CA SER A 83 6.03 5.09 -3.42
C SER A 83 5.94 6.61 -3.64
N GLY A 84 5.76 6.98 -4.91
CA GLY A 84 5.65 8.38 -5.35
C GLY A 84 4.30 8.99 -4.99
N THR A 85 4.16 10.30 -5.21
CA THR A 85 2.88 11.00 -5.02
C THR A 85 1.88 10.58 -6.10
N GLU A 86 2.37 10.30 -7.30
CA GLU A 86 1.62 9.86 -8.46
C GLU A 86 0.97 8.50 -8.20
N ASP A 87 1.69 7.55 -7.59
CA ASP A 87 1.18 6.24 -7.23
C ASP A 87 0.07 6.36 -6.19
N VAL A 88 0.29 7.17 -5.15
CA VAL A 88 -0.70 7.43 -4.10
C VAL A 88 -1.95 8.06 -4.70
N TYR A 89 -1.79 9.04 -5.60
CA TYR A 89 -2.93 9.68 -6.27
C TYR A 89 -3.71 8.68 -7.13
N ALA A 90 -3.02 7.86 -7.93
CA ALA A 90 -3.64 6.90 -8.83
C ALA A 90 -4.52 5.87 -8.10
N HIS A 91 -4.11 5.45 -6.90
CA HIS A 91 -4.79 4.41 -6.13
C HIS A 91 -5.76 4.95 -5.07
N ALA A 92 -5.49 6.11 -4.48
CA ALA A 92 -6.31 6.65 -3.39
C ALA A 92 -7.32 7.71 -3.84
N VAL A 93 -6.97 8.56 -4.83
CA VAL A 93 -7.74 9.77 -5.16
C VAL A 93 -8.40 9.68 -6.53
N ARG A 94 -7.69 9.17 -7.54
CA ARG A 94 -8.19 9.09 -8.93
C ARG A 94 -9.56 8.42 -9.04
N PRO A 95 -9.86 7.31 -8.33
CA PRO A 95 -11.20 6.70 -8.39
C PRO A 95 -12.32 7.57 -7.81
N LEU A 96 -11.98 8.55 -6.96
CA LEU A 96 -12.95 9.46 -6.34
C LEU A 96 -13.30 10.66 -7.23
N VAL A 97 -12.48 10.97 -8.23
CA VAL A 97 -12.69 12.14 -9.11
C VAL A 97 -13.98 12.01 -9.90
N ASP A 98 -14.31 10.81 -10.36
CA ASP A 98 -15.54 10.53 -11.12
C ASP A 98 -16.82 10.76 -10.29
N PHE A 99 -16.72 10.73 -8.95
CA PHE A 99 -17.85 11.04 -8.05
C PHE A 99 -18.00 12.52 -7.74
N ALA A 100 -16.98 13.34 -8.04
CA ALA A 100 -16.97 14.77 -7.76
C ALA A 100 -17.32 15.64 -8.98
N ALA A 101 -17.28 15.05 -10.18
CA ALA A 101 -17.59 15.71 -11.46
C ALA A 101 -19.07 15.58 -11.83
#